data_AF-A0A1G9P4L3-F1
#
_entry.id   AF-A0A1G9P4L3-F1
#
_cell.length_a   1.000
_cell.length_b   1.000
_cell.length_c   1.000
_cell.angle_alpha   90.00
_cell.angle_beta   90.00
_cell.angle_gamma   90.00
#
_symmetry.space_group_name_H-M   'P 1'
#
loop_
_entity.id
_entity.type
_entity.pdbx_description
1 polymer ?
#
loop_
_entity_poly.entity_id
_entity_poly.type
_entity_poly.pdbx_seq_one_letter_code
_entity_poly.pdbx_strand_id
1 'polypeptide(L)'
;MKQSRALLRATRWPGVSDRLLALLAVQLLSARRYREGLEHFAALSAERPDSALAQSLTGVFKAHLEGPVEEALADLDRATERDLGLPHFFRGTTLAGFPDCAGRAETVIADLEFVLAVRDQFPPGFMHAVHRSLARGYECAGRTQDALDAQERVGHGYDVALVTDYLADADHGLRFGPPRLVEAAPGVHVAQGYDFADFAFVITGTGVVAIDAGSDPRHVEAALRDLRAITEEPITHVILTHAHFDHVGGLEALTKDGGQVIAQAGFPDELRLQAASPPPFPYLLPRDTDHRKQVVPDRLVSRAEAVTIGGVEFGLIPIRGGESADGLLIHLPGQDVVFTGDMCMPYLGAPFFPEGSAEGLFEAIQTVQDLRPQVLVHGHTALTVNFTAETFPGLLAALRDLHAAVLAGIADGRPLVELLDLDHLPEVLRDHPAAINPYLVMRDGFVQRVHHQATGYWHSDGTGVEHFSAEEWAGALDLLGGGNPDAFATAGEELLDRGEPALALRITEYGLLRHPLAPALASLRERLLLALVERNQFFDPFKFAYYAGLAGLTLAPAG
;
A
#
# COMPACT_ATOMS: atom_id res chain seq x y z
N MET A 1 8.70 -15.12 1.45
CA MET A 1 7.49 -15.91 1.73
C MET A 1 6.40 -15.69 0.69
N LYS A 2 5.69 -16.73 0.26
CA LYS A 2 4.48 -16.54 -0.54
C LYS A 2 3.35 -16.13 0.42
N GLN A 3 3.10 -14.83 0.63
CA GLN A 3 1.96 -14.29 1.40
C GLN A 3 0.66 -15.08 1.16
N SER A 4 0.49 -15.60 -0.06
CA SER A 4 -0.58 -16.52 -0.43
C SER A 4 -0.81 -17.69 0.54
N ARG A 5 0.19 -18.31 1.20
CA ARG A 5 -0.06 -19.51 2.03
C ARG A 5 -0.80 -19.16 3.32
N ALA A 6 -0.28 -18.20 4.08
CA ALA A 6 -0.96 -17.64 5.24
C ALA A 6 -2.34 -17.07 4.84
N LEU A 7 -2.42 -16.37 3.70
CA LEU A 7 -3.68 -15.82 3.19
C LEU A 7 -4.68 -16.93 2.83
N LEU A 8 -4.27 -17.99 2.10
CA LEU A 8 -5.09 -19.16 1.78
C LEU A 8 -5.60 -19.88 3.04
N ARG A 9 -4.78 -19.94 4.09
CA ARG A 9 -5.19 -20.51 5.38
C ARG A 9 -6.21 -19.61 6.06
N ALA A 10 -5.92 -18.31 6.10
CA ALA A 10 -6.75 -17.32 6.75
C ALA A 10 -8.12 -17.19 6.09
N THR A 11 -8.23 -17.21 4.76
CA THR A 11 -9.52 -17.05 4.05
C THR A 11 -10.55 -18.14 4.34
N ARG A 12 -10.10 -19.31 4.82
CA ARG A 12 -10.98 -20.40 5.27
C ARG A 12 -11.51 -20.20 6.69
N TRP A 13 -10.92 -19.31 7.48
CA TRP A 13 -11.42 -18.99 8.83
C TRP A 13 -12.79 -18.29 8.78
N PRO A 14 -13.63 -18.48 9.81
CA PRO A 14 -14.94 -17.83 9.89
C PRO A 14 -14.80 -16.30 10.00
N GLY A 15 -15.80 -15.56 9.50
CA GLY A 15 -15.86 -14.11 9.65
C GLY A 15 -14.90 -13.31 8.76
N VAL A 16 -14.15 -13.96 7.87
CA VAL A 16 -13.29 -13.28 6.89
C VAL A 16 -14.14 -12.49 5.89
N SER A 17 -13.73 -11.24 5.64
CA SER A 17 -14.42 -10.35 4.72
C SER A 17 -14.21 -10.74 3.24
N ASP A 18 -15.20 -10.41 2.41
CA ASP A 18 -15.13 -10.56 0.96
C ASP A 18 -13.97 -9.77 0.33
N ARG A 19 -13.58 -8.66 0.95
CA ARG A 19 -12.39 -7.90 0.55
C ARG A 19 -11.13 -8.78 0.60
N LEU A 20 -10.97 -9.60 1.64
CA LEU A 20 -9.80 -10.48 1.75
C LEU A 20 -9.84 -11.62 0.72
N LEU A 21 -11.03 -12.14 0.42
CA LEU A 21 -11.22 -13.13 -0.66
C LEU A 21 -10.87 -12.54 -2.04
N ALA A 22 -11.34 -11.31 -2.31
CA ALA A 22 -11.03 -10.59 -3.53
C ALA A 22 -9.51 -10.31 -3.66
N LEU A 23 -8.85 -9.87 -2.58
CA LEU A 23 -7.40 -9.66 -2.57
C LEU A 23 -6.63 -10.95 -2.87
N LEU A 24 -7.01 -12.08 -2.25
CA LEU A 24 -6.41 -13.37 -2.56
C LEU A 24 -6.62 -13.75 -4.03
N ALA A 25 -7.83 -13.56 -4.55
CA ALA A 25 -8.14 -13.88 -5.94
C ALA A 25 -7.27 -13.06 -6.90
N VAL A 26 -7.19 -11.75 -6.72
CA VAL A 26 -6.34 -10.92 -7.59
C VAL A 26 -4.87 -11.32 -7.47
N GLN A 27 -4.35 -11.58 -6.27
CA GLN A 27 -2.97 -12.07 -6.11
C GLN A 27 -2.71 -13.37 -6.89
N LEU A 28 -3.61 -14.35 -6.82
CA LEU A 28 -3.45 -15.62 -7.51
C LEU A 28 -3.61 -15.46 -9.03
N LEU A 29 -4.49 -14.56 -9.49
CA LEU A 29 -4.66 -14.22 -10.91
C LEU A 29 -3.40 -13.55 -11.49
N SER A 30 -2.88 -12.52 -10.82
CA SER A 30 -1.64 -11.83 -11.24
C SER A 30 -0.43 -12.77 -11.21
N ALA A 31 -0.39 -13.71 -10.27
CA ALA A 31 0.65 -14.74 -10.21
C ALA A 31 0.41 -15.95 -11.14
N ARG A 32 -0.66 -15.94 -11.95
CA ARG A 32 -1.07 -17.04 -12.84
C ARG A 32 -1.22 -18.40 -12.15
N ARG A 33 -1.57 -18.41 -10.86
CA ARG A 33 -1.74 -19.63 -10.04
C ARG A 33 -3.16 -20.16 -10.16
N TYR A 34 -3.61 -20.38 -11.39
CA TYR A 34 -5.03 -20.65 -11.67
C TYR A 34 -5.54 -21.95 -11.05
N ARG A 35 -4.73 -23.02 -11.10
CA ARG A 35 -5.09 -24.32 -10.52
C ARG A 35 -5.29 -24.22 -9.00
N GLU A 36 -4.38 -23.55 -8.31
CA GLU A 36 -4.47 -23.36 -6.86
C GLU A 36 -5.65 -22.46 -6.47
N GLY A 37 -5.91 -21.41 -7.25
CA GLY A 37 -7.12 -20.59 -7.08
C GLY A 37 -8.40 -21.41 -7.27
N LEU A 38 -8.47 -22.23 -8.31
CA LEU A 38 -9.63 -23.09 -8.56
C LEU A 38 -9.86 -24.07 -7.40
N GLU A 39 -8.81 -24.79 -6.98
CA GLU A 39 -8.88 -25.74 -5.86
C GLU A 39 -9.35 -25.05 -4.57
N HIS A 40 -8.82 -23.86 -4.28
CA HIS A 40 -9.18 -23.09 -3.09
C HIS A 40 -10.62 -22.58 -3.12
N PHE A 41 -11.01 -21.85 -4.17
CA PHE A 41 -12.33 -21.23 -4.23
C PHE A 41 -13.45 -22.23 -4.48
N ALA A 42 -13.19 -23.36 -5.16
CA ALA A 42 -14.16 -24.45 -5.26
C ALA A 42 -14.41 -25.10 -3.89
N ALA A 43 -13.36 -25.34 -3.11
CA ALA A 43 -13.50 -25.84 -1.74
C ALA A 43 -14.25 -24.83 -0.86
N LEU A 44 -13.90 -23.54 -0.95
CA LEU A 44 -14.55 -22.48 -0.20
C LEU A 44 -16.03 -22.31 -0.57
N SER A 45 -16.36 -22.43 -1.86
CA SER A 45 -17.74 -22.38 -2.36
C SER A 45 -18.56 -23.57 -1.87
N ALA A 46 -17.96 -24.76 -1.78
CA ALA A 46 -18.60 -25.94 -1.19
C ALA A 46 -18.82 -25.80 0.32
N GLU A 47 -17.88 -25.17 1.04
CA GLU A 47 -17.98 -24.88 2.48
C GLU A 47 -18.97 -23.75 2.77
N ARG A 48 -19.12 -22.79 1.84
CA ARG A 48 -19.95 -21.59 1.96
C ARG A 48 -20.87 -21.49 0.74
N PRO A 49 -21.87 -22.39 0.61
CA PRO A 49 -22.75 -22.42 -0.56
C PRO A 49 -23.50 -21.09 -0.77
N ASP A 50 -23.70 -20.32 0.29
CA ASP A 50 -24.35 -19.01 0.27
C ASP A 50 -23.47 -17.87 -0.28
N SER A 51 -22.15 -18.06 -0.39
CA SER A 51 -21.22 -17.04 -0.90
C SER A 51 -21.24 -16.99 -2.43
N ALA A 52 -21.92 -15.98 -2.97
CA ALA A 52 -21.90 -15.68 -4.41
C ALA A 52 -20.48 -15.34 -4.90
N LEU A 53 -19.68 -14.65 -4.07
CA LEU A 53 -18.29 -14.34 -4.41
C LEU A 53 -17.43 -15.60 -4.55
N ALA A 54 -17.50 -16.56 -3.62
CA ALA A 54 -16.73 -17.80 -3.73
C ALA A 54 -17.12 -18.61 -4.98
N GLN A 55 -18.41 -18.63 -5.32
CA GLN A 55 -18.90 -19.24 -6.56
C GLN A 55 -18.37 -18.51 -7.80
N SER A 56 -18.43 -17.16 -7.81
CA SER A 56 -17.89 -16.34 -8.89
C SER A 56 -16.40 -16.65 -9.11
N LEU A 57 -15.60 -16.64 -8.05
CA LEU A 57 -14.17 -16.90 -8.11
C LEU A 57 -13.85 -18.32 -8.58
N THR A 58 -14.67 -19.31 -8.22
CA THR A 58 -14.57 -20.67 -8.79
C THR A 58 -14.71 -20.64 -10.31
N GLY A 59 -15.73 -19.93 -10.82
CA GLY A 59 -15.94 -19.72 -12.25
C GLY A 59 -14.78 -18.97 -12.92
N VAL A 60 -14.25 -17.91 -12.29
CA VAL A 60 -13.09 -17.14 -12.78
C VAL A 60 -11.88 -18.05 -12.98
N PHE A 61 -11.49 -18.79 -11.95
CA PHE A 61 -10.29 -19.62 -12.01
C PHE A 61 -10.46 -20.83 -12.94
N LYS A 62 -11.67 -21.41 -13.01
CA LYS A 62 -12.00 -22.45 -13.99
C LYS A 62 -11.87 -21.90 -15.41
N ALA A 63 -12.40 -20.71 -15.68
CA ALA A 63 -12.32 -20.09 -17.00
C ALA A 63 -10.85 -19.87 -17.44
N HIS A 64 -10.00 -19.38 -16.55
CA HIS A 64 -8.57 -19.17 -16.87
C HIS A 64 -7.80 -20.47 -17.12
N LEU A 65 -8.21 -21.58 -16.50
CA LEU A 65 -7.54 -22.87 -16.62
C LEU A 65 -8.01 -23.67 -17.84
N GLU A 66 -9.32 -23.64 -18.13
CA GLU A 66 -9.99 -24.52 -19.08
C GLU A 66 -10.57 -23.77 -20.29
N GLY A 67 -10.52 -22.44 -20.29
CA GLY A 67 -11.23 -21.58 -21.23
C GLY A 67 -12.68 -21.29 -20.77
N PRO A 68 -13.45 -20.49 -21.54
CA PRO A 68 -14.83 -20.12 -21.19
C PRO A 68 -15.81 -21.28 -21.45
N VAL A 69 -15.56 -22.44 -20.83
CA VAL A 69 -16.41 -23.62 -20.89
C VAL A 69 -17.75 -23.37 -20.19
N GLU A 70 -18.79 -24.12 -20.59
CA GLU A 70 -20.16 -23.93 -20.12
C GLU A 70 -20.27 -23.91 -18.58
N GLU A 71 -19.54 -24.80 -17.90
CA GLU A 71 -19.54 -24.85 -16.44
C GLU A 71 -18.98 -23.58 -15.79
N ALA A 72 -17.87 -23.05 -16.31
CA ALA A 72 -17.24 -21.85 -15.78
C ALA A 72 -18.14 -20.63 -15.96
N LEU A 73 -18.74 -20.50 -17.14
CA LEU A 73 -19.70 -19.44 -17.45
C LEU A 73 -20.96 -19.55 -16.57
N ALA A 74 -21.46 -20.76 -16.33
CA ALA A 74 -22.63 -20.97 -15.50
C ALA A 74 -22.38 -20.61 -14.02
N ASP A 75 -21.17 -20.83 -13.49
CA ASP A 75 -20.80 -20.38 -12.15
C ASP A 75 -20.74 -18.85 -12.06
N LEU A 76 -20.17 -18.18 -13.07
CA LEU A 76 -20.15 -16.72 -13.14
C LEU A 76 -21.56 -16.13 -13.23
N ASP A 77 -22.42 -16.68 -14.09
CA ASP A 77 -23.79 -16.20 -14.29
C ASP A 77 -24.61 -16.35 -13.00
N ARG A 78 -24.62 -17.53 -12.38
CA ARG A 78 -25.32 -17.77 -11.11
C ARG A 78 -24.85 -16.86 -10.00
N ALA A 79 -23.55 -16.55 -9.93
CA ALA A 79 -23.04 -15.66 -8.90
C ALA A 79 -23.61 -14.24 -9.04
N THR A 80 -23.68 -13.69 -10.25
CA THR A 80 -24.25 -12.35 -10.50
C THR A 80 -25.76 -12.27 -10.28
N GLU A 81 -26.50 -13.36 -10.47
CA GLU A 81 -27.93 -13.42 -10.16
C GLU A 81 -28.22 -13.40 -8.65
N ARG A 82 -27.25 -13.86 -7.85
CA ARG A 82 -27.40 -14.01 -6.40
C ARG A 82 -26.96 -12.78 -5.62
N ASP A 83 -25.94 -12.07 -6.10
CA ASP A 83 -25.37 -10.93 -5.39
C ASP A 83 -24.82 -9.87 -6.34
N LEU A 84 -25.12 -8.62 -6.01
CA LEU A 84 -24.66 -7.45 -6.74
C LEU A 84 -23.29 -7.02 -6.19
N GLY A 85 -22.40 -6.50 -7.03
CA GLY A 85 -21.08 -6.03 -6.60
C GLY A 85 -19.94 -6.87 -7.18
N LEU A 86 -19.04 -7.37 -6.32
CA LEU A 86 -17.81 -8.09 -6.73
C LEU A 86 -18.03 -9.20 -7.76
N PRO A 87 -19.11 -10.01 -7.74
CA PRO A 87 -19.37 -11.00 -8.79
C PRO A 87 -19.44 -10.41 -10.20
N HIS A 88 -19.99 -9.19 -10.36
CA HIS A 88 -20.10 -8.50 -11.64
C HIS A 88 -18.74 -8.02 -12.13
N PHE A 89 -17.94 -7.45 -11.22
CA PHE A 89 -16.55 -7.10 -11.53
C PHE A 89 -15.76 -8.31 -12.03
N PHE A 90 -15.82 -9.43 -11.31
CA PHE A 90 -15.07 -10.64 -11.66
C PHE A 90 -15.57 -11.29 -12.96
N ARG A 91 -16.88 -11.35 -13.21
CA ARG A 91 -17.41 -11.84 -14.49
C ARG A 91 -17.01 -10.92 -15.64
N GLY A 92 -17.26 -9.62 -15.54
CA GLY A 92 -16.96 -8.65 -16.58
C GLY A 92 -15.48 -8.62 -16.96
N THR A 93 -14.59 -8.54 -15.97
CA THR A 93 -13.13 -8.53 -16.21
C THR A 93 -12.61 -9.85 -16.78
N THR A 94 -13.13 -10.98 -16.31
CA THR A 94 -12.74 -12.31 -16.82
C THR A 94 -13.16 -12.51 -18.26
N LEU A 95 -14.42 -12.20 -18.59
CA LEU A 95 -14.94 -12.32 -19.95
C LEU A 95 -14.21 -11.39 -20.92
N ALA A 96 -13.89 -10.16 -20.51
CA ALA A 96 -13.11 -9.21 -21.29
C ALA A 96 -11.68 -9.69 -21.61
N GLY A 97 -11.13 -10.60 -20.80
CA GLY A 97 -9.80 -11.18 -20.98
C GLY A 97 -9.73 -12.27 -22.06
N PHE A 98 -10.87 -12.81 -22.51
CA PHE A 98 -10.91 -13.86 -23.54
C PHE A 98 -11.03 -13.28 -24.96
N PRO A 99 -10.56 -14.02 -25.99
CA PRO A 99 -10.82 -13.67 -27.39
C PRO A 99 -12.32 -13.44 -27.66
N ASP A 100 -12.64 -12.41 -28.45
CA ASP A 100 -14.00 -11.96 -28.77
C ASP A 100 -14.92 -11.78 -27.54
N CYS A 101 -14.34 -11.52 -26.36
CA CYS A 101 -15.03 -11.44 -25.08
C CYS A 101 -15.90 -12.68 -24.79
N ALA A 102 -15.44 -13.85 -25.22
CA ALA A 102 -16.18 -15.12 -25.20
C ALA A 102 -17.59 -15.04 -25.85
N GLY A 103 -17.77 -14.16 -26.83
CA GLY A 103 -19.06 -13.90 -27.49
C GLY A 103 -20.08 -13.16 -26.62
N ARG A 104 -19.65 -12.57 -25.50
CA ARG A 104 -20.51 -11.92 -24.48
C ARG A 104 -20.16 -10.45 -24.23
N ALA A 105 -19.82 -9.72 -25.30
CA ALA A 105 -19.42 -8.31 -25.22
C ALA A 105 -20.45 -7.42 -24.49
N GLU A 106 -21.74 -7.59 -24.75
CA GLU A 106 -22.80 -6.82 -24.07
C GLU A 106 -22.90 -7.12 -22.57
N THR A 107 -22.61 -8.37 -22.15
CA THR A 107 -22.55 -8.73 -20.72
C THR A 107 -21.35 -8.07 -20.05
N VAL A 108 -20.18 -8.06 -20.70
CA VAL A 108 -18.99 -7.35 -20.22
C VAL A 108 -19.30 -5.87 -19.99
N ILE A 109 -19.90 -5.22 -20.98
CA ILE A 109 -20.26 -3.80 -20.91
C ILE A 109 -21.24 -3.56 -19.76
N ALA A 110 -22.33 -4.32 -19.69
CA ALA A 110 -23.36 -4.14 -18.66
C ALA A 110 -22.81 -4.32 -17.23
N ASP A 111 -21.99 -5.36 -17.00
CA ASP A 111 -21.39 -5.62 -15.68
C ASP A 111 -20.48 -4.48 -15.24
N LEU A 112 -19.64 -3.98 -16.15
CA LEU A 112 -18.63 -2.99 -15.81
C LEU A 112 -19.20 -1.57 -15.77
N GLU A 113 -20.21 -1.24 -16.58
CA GLU A 113 -21.00 -0.01 -16.43
C GLU A 113 -21.76 0.00 -15.10
N PHE A 114 -22.29 -1.15 -14.66
CA PHE A 114 -22.85 -1.30 -13.32
C PHE A 114 -21.80 -1.01 -12.24
N VAL A 115 -20.60 -1.59 -12.35
CA VAL A 115 -19.49 -1.32 -11.40
C VAL A 115 -19.17 0.17 -11.33
N LEU A 116 -19.10 0.87 -12.47
CA LEU A 116 -18.88 2.32 -12.49
C LEU A 116 -20.02 3.10 -11.83
N ALA A 117 -21.27 2.69 -12.06
CA ALA A 117 -22.45 3.36 -11.51
C ALA A 117 -22.52 3.28 -9.97
N VAL A 118 -21.97 2.23 -9.37
CA VAL A 118 -21.91 2.04 -7.92
C VAL A 118 -20.47 2.00 -7.39
N ARG A 119 -19.54 2.69 -8.05
CA ARG A 119 -18.09 2.67 -7.74
C ARG A 119 -17.75 2.91 -6.26
N ASP A 120 -18.54 3.72 -5.56
CA ASP A 120 -18.33 4.04 -4.14
C ASP A 120 -18.63 2.84 -3.20
N GLN A 121 -19.25 1.77 -3.72
CA GLN A 121 -19.49 0.51 -3.01
C GLN A 121 -18.36 -0.52 -3.21
N PHE A 122 -17.43 -0.27 -4.13
CA PHE A 122 -16.29 -1.14 -4.38
C PHE A 122 -15.09 -0.71 -3.53
N PRO A 123 -14.19 -1.65 -3.20
CA PRO A 123 -12.92 -1.27 -2.60
C PRO A 123 -12.17 -0.28 -3.52
N PRO A 124 -11.42 0.68 -2.94
CA PRO A 124 -10.49 1.53 -3.69
C PRO A 124 -9.58 0.71 -4.62
N GLY A 125 -9.26 1.25 -5.80
CA GLY A 125 -8.30 0.69 -6.75
C GLY A 125 -8.88 -0.04 -7.96
N PHE A 126 -10.16 -0.36 -7.98
CA PHE A 126 -10.73 -1.24 -9.02
C PHE A 126 -10.94 -0.54 -10.37
N MET A 127 -10.90 0.79 -10.43
CA MET A 127 -11.35 1.55 -11.59
C MET A 127 -10.42 1.42 -12.81
N HIS A 128 -9.11 1.26 -12.61
CA HIS A 128 -8.17 1.00 -13.71
C HIS A 128 -8.55 -0.27 -14.48
N ALA A 129 -8.75 -1.38 -13.76
CA ALA A 129 -9.17 -2.65 -14.35
C ALA A 129 -10.56 -2.56 -15.01
N VAL A 130 -11.50 -1.83 -14.40
CA VAL A 130 -12.85 -1.63 -14.96
C VAL A 130 -12.78 -0.91 -16.31
N HIS A 131 -12.09 0.22 -16.39
CA HIS A 131 -11.96 0.97 -17.64
C HIS A 131 -11.20 0.17 -18.71
N ARG A 132 -10.14 -0.56 -18.30
CA ARG A 132 -9.38 -1.43 -19.22
C ARG A 132 -10.26 -2.53 -19.81
N SER A 133 -11.07 -3.20 -18.98
CA SER A 133 -11.97 -4.26 -19.43
C SER A 133 -13.18 -3.71 -20.19
N LEU A 134 -13.66 -2.50 -19.89
CA LEU A 134 -14.70 -1.82 -20.68
C LEU A 134 -14.21 -1.49 -22.09
N ALA A 135 -12.99 -0.97 -22.23
CA ALA A 135 -12.39 -0.72 -23.53
C ALA A 135 -12.42 -1.99 -24.40
N ARG A 136 -12.05 -3.14 -23.83
CA ARG A 136 -12.17 -4.43 -24.53
C ARG A 136 -13.61 -4.87 -24.80
N GLY A 137 -14.52 -4.69 -23.84
CA GLY A 137 -15.95 -4.95 -24.05
C GLY A 137 -16.52 -4.18 -25.24
N TYR A 138 -16.24 -2.87 -25.31
CA TYR A 138 -16.66 -2.02 -26.42
C TYR A 138 -16.00 -2.41 -27.75
N GLU A 139 -14.71 -2.77 -27.75
CA GLU A 139 -14.05 -3.29 -28.97
C GLU A 139 -14.70 -4.56 -29.49
N CYS A 140 -14.95 -5.55 -28.62
CA CYS A 140 -15.64 -6.79 -28.98
C CYS A 140 -17.06 -6.53 -29.53
N ALA A 141 -17.74 -5.49 -29.05
CA ALA A 141 -19.06 -5.06 -29.54
C ALA A 141 -19.01 -4.21 -30.83
N GLY A 142 -17.81 -3.87 -31.33
CA GLY A 142 -17.65 -2.99 -32.49
C GLY A 142 -17.92 -1.51 -32.20
N ARG A 143 -17.91 -1.09 -30.93
CA ARG A 143 -18.15 0.28 -30.45
C ARG A 143 -16.83 1.06 -30.34
N THR A 144 -16.22 1.38 -31.48
CA THR A 144 -14.85 1.94 -31.55
C THR A 144 -14.67 3.23 -30.72
N GLN A 145 -15.61 4.17 -30.77
CA GLN A 145 -15.45 5.44 -30.04
C GLN A 145 -15.51 5.21 -28.52
N ASP A 146 -16.47 4.42 -28.05
CA ASP A 146 -16.61 4.10 -26.63
C ASP A 146 -15.37 3.35 -26.09
N ALA A 147 -14.76 2.50 -26.91
CA ALA A 147 -13.51 1.85 -26.58
C ALA A 147 -12.35 2.83 -26.39
N LEU A 148 -12.21 3.82 -27.28
CA LEU A 148 -11.19 4.87 -27.16
C LEU A 148 -11.44 5.73 -25.92
N ASP A 149 -12.69 6.16 -25.70
CA ASP A 149 -13.07 6.95 -24.53
C ASP A 149 -12.81 6.18 -23.23
N ALA A 150 -13.08 4.87 -23.18
CA ALA A 150 -12.77 4.02 -22.04
C ALA A 150 -11.26 3.85 -21.84
N GLN A 151 -10.49 3.72 -22.92
CA GLN A 151 -9.03 3.63 -22.89
C GLN A 151 -8.37 4.90 -22.35
N GLU A 152 -8.90 6.08 -22.68
CA GLU A 152 -8.43 7.36 -22.12
C GLU A 152 -8.65 7.44 -20.60
N ARG A 153 -9.73 6.83 -20.09
CA ARG A 153 -10.06 6.78 -18.65
C ARG A 153 -9.31 5.71 -17.86
N VAL A 154 -8.47 4.89 -18.51
CA VAL A 154 -7.62 3.90 -17.81
C VAL A 154 -6.55 4.59 -16.95
N GLY A 155 -6.14 5.82 -17.30
CA GLY A 155 -5.12 6.56 -16.56
C GLY A 155 -3.67 6.15 -16.86
N HIS A 156 -3.43 5.18 -17.75
CA HIS A 156 -2.09 4.82 -18.22
C HIS A 156 -2.10 4.15 -19.61
N GLY A 157 -0.94 4.17 -20.30
CA GLY A 157 -0.75 3.56 -21.63
C GLY A 157 -0.03 2.22 -21.64
N TYR A 158 0.35 1.69 -20.48
CA TYR A 158 1.15 0.45 -20.37
C TYR A 158 0.28 -0.82 -20.35
N ASP A 159 0.82 -1.92 -20.85
CA ASP A 159 0.21 -3.26 -20.74
C ASP A 159 0.44 -3.83 -19.33
N VAL A 160 -0.29 -3.26 -18.37
CA VAL A 160 -0.21 -3.59 -16.95
C VAL A 160 -1.62 -3.69 -16.36
N ALA A 161 -1.88 -4.71 -15.55
CA ALA A 161 -3.14 -4.91 -14.85
C ALA A 161 -3.10 -4.29 -13.46
N LEU A 162 -3.66 -3.08 -13.35
CA LEU A 162 -3.76 -2.34 -12.09
C LEU A 162 -5.15 -2.47 -11.46
N VAL A 163 -5.14 -2.75 -10.17
CA VAL A 163 -6.25 -2.76 -9.22
C VAL A 163 -5.76 -2.01 -7.96
N THR A 164 -5.37 -0.75 -8.16
CA THR A 164 -4.89 0.16 -7.11
C THR A 164 -5.23 1.60 -7.48
N ASP A 165 -5.37 2.48 -6.48
CA ASP A 165 -5.54 3.92 -6.67
C ASP A 165 -4.21 4.68 -6.54
N TYR A 166 -3.09 3.95 -6.59
CA TYR A 166 -1.76 4.52 -6.50
C TYR A 166 -1.41 5.25 -7.80
N LEU A 167 -1.09 6.52 -7.65
CA LEU A 167 -0.67 7.40 -8.72
C LEU A 167 0.82 7.61 -8.60
N ALA A 168 1.54 7.62 -9.71
CA ALA A 168 2.98 7.79 -9.69
C ALA A 168 3.43 8.44 -10.98
N ASP A 169 4.18 9.53 -10.86
CA ASP A 169 4.87 10.14 -11.99
C ASP A 169 6.10 10.92 -11.51
N ALA A 170 6.97 11.31 -12.44
CA ALA A 170 8.22 11.97 -12.12
C ALA A 170 8.04 13.38 -11.52
N ASP A 171 6.93 14.06 -11.84
CA ASP A 171 6.72 15.47 -11.51
C ASP A 171 5.97 15.66 -10.18
N HIS A 172 5.23 14.64 -9.74
CA HIS A 172 4.43 14.69 -8.52
C HIS A 172 4.77 13.60 -7.50
N GLY A 173 5.60 12.61 -7.86
CA GLY A 173 5.88 11.48 -6.98
C GLY A 173 4.66 10.56 -6.78
N LEU A 174 4.62 9.87 -5.64
CA LEU A 174 3.59 8.90 -5.28
C LEU A 174 2.44 9.61 -4.59
N ARG A 175 1.21 9.36 -5.06
CA ARG A 175 -0.03 9.89 -4.46
C ARG A 175 -1.10 8.81 -4.40
N PHE A 176 -2.15 9.08 -3.62
CA PHE A 176 -3.20 8.11 -3.33
C PHE A 176 -4.59 8.66 -3.68
N GLY A 177 -5.06 8.32 -4.88
CA GLY A 177 -6.38 8.74 -5.36
C GLY A 177 -6.52 10.25 -5.61
N PRO A 178 -7.73 10.70 -6.00
CA PRO A 178 -8.01 12.10 -6.29
C PRO A 178 -8.16 12.94 -5.00
N PRO A 179 -7.82 14.26 -5.05
CA PRO A 179 -7.98 15.17 -3.92
C PRO A 179 -9.42 15.27 -3.41
N ARG A 180 -9.61 15.19 -2.09
CA ARG A 180 -10.90 15.41 -1.42
C ARG A 180 -10.72 15.91 0.01
N LEU A 181 -11.56 16.87 0.40
CA LEU A 181 -11.64 17.37 1.78
C LEU A 181 -12.81 16.68 2.50
N VAL A 182 -12.51 15.79 3.45
CA VAL A 182 -13.51 14.96 4.15
C VAL A 182 -13.74 15.50 5.55
N GLU A 183 -14.98 15.76 5.93
CA GLU A 183 -15.32 16.04 7.33
C GLU A 183 -15.41 14.71 8.12
N ALA A 184 -14.36 14.40 8.89
CA ALA A 184 -14.25 13.14 9.64
C ALA A 184 -15.03 13.16 10.97
N ALA A 185 -15.21 14.35 11.54
CA ALA A 185 -16.04 14.65 12.70
C ALA A 185 -16.42 16.14 12.64
N PRO A 186 -17.41 16.61 13.43
CA PRO A 186 -17.82 18.02 13.38
C PRO A 186 -16.65 19.00 13.54
N GLY A 187 -16.39 19.80 12.50
CA GLY A 187 -15.31 20.78 12.46
C GLY A 187 -13.90 20.19 12.26
N VAL A 188 -13.79 18.89 11.96
CA VAL A 188 -12.53 18.19 11.66
C VAL A 188 -12.53 17.80 10.19
N HIS A 189 -11.72 18.50 9.40
CA HIS A 189 -11.59 18.28 7.95
C HIS A 189 -10.23 17.66 7.61
N VAL A 190 -10.23 16.53 6.92
CA VAL A 190 -9.02 15.81 6.49
C VAL A 190 -8.84 15.98 4.99
N ALA A 191 -7.71 16.53 4.57
CA ALA A 191 -7.32 16.67 3.18
C ALA A 191 -6.67 15.36 2.72
N GLN A 192 -7.37 14.59 1.91
CA GLN A 192 -6.91 13.30 1.38
C GLN A 192 -6.58 13.40 -0.11
N GLY A 193 -5.52 12.74 -0.55
CA GLY A 193 -5.14 12.67 -1.98
C GLY A 193 -4.59 13.97 -2.58
N TYR A 194 -4.41 15.03 -1.77
CA TYR A 194 -3.72 16.26 -2.20
C TYR A 194 -2.20 16.07 -2.27
N ASP A 195 -1.66 15.18 -1.44
CA ASP A 195 -0.23 14.92 -1.26
C ASP A 195 -0.02 13.40 -1.08
N PHE A 196 1.22 12.97 -0.83
CA PHE A 196 1.56 11.62 -0.38
C PHE A 196 0.98 11.35 1.01
N ALA A 197 1.09 12.31 1.93
CA ALA A 197 0.44 12.29 3.25
C ALA A 197 -0.90 13.02 3.26
N ASP A 198 -1.79 12.58 4.14
CA ASP A 198 -2.98 13.30 4.54
C ASP A 198 -2.62 14.27 5.67
N PHE A 199 -3.26 15.43 5.67
CA PHE A 199 -3.16 16.43 6.73
C PHE A 199 -4.56 16.96 7.05
N ALA A 200 -4.74 17.56 8.21
CA ALA A 200 -6.07 17.92 8.70
C ALA A 200 -6.18 19.35 9.23
N PHE A 201 -7.42 19.82 9.32
CA PHE A 201 -7.80 21.14 9.80
C PHE A 201 -8.91 21.00 10.83
N VAL A 202 -8.66 21.50 12.03
CA VAL A 202 -9.64 21.55 13.12
C VAL A 202 -10.10 23.00 13.29
N ILE A 203 -11.37 23.27 12.97
CA ILE A 203 -11.99 24.58 13.09
C ILE A 203 -12.43 24.77 14.55
N THR A 204 -11.90 25.80 15.21
CA THR A 204 -12.15 26.05 16.64
C THR A 204 -13.17 27.16 16.89
N GLY A 205 -13.54 27.93 15.87
CA GLY A 205 -14.42 29.10 16.00
C GLY A 205 -13.66 30.41 16.26
N THR A 206 -12.35 30.35 16.52
CA THR A 206 -11.45 31.51 16.67
C THR A 206 -10.21 31.43 15.79
N GLY A 207 -10.09 30.35 15.01
CA GLY A 207 -8.90 29.95 14.30
C GLY A 207 -8.97 28.48 13.89
N VAL A 208 -8.13 28.12 12.91
CA VAL A 208 -7.91 26.73 12.50
C VAL A 208 -6.61 26.23 13.11
N VAL A 209 -6.64 24.99 13.62
CA VAL A 209 -5.44 24.22 13.97
C VAL A 209 -5.18 23.22 12.84
N ALA A 210 -4.06 23.36 12.16
CA ALA A 210 -3.60 22.36 11.20
C ALA A 210 -2.89 21.22 11.92
N ILE A 211 -3.07 20.00 11.43
CA ILE A 211 -2.37 18.81 11.88
C ILE A 211 -1.61 18.28 10.67
N ASP A 212 -0.29 18.29 10.77
CA ASP A 212 0.67 18.09 9.68
C ASP A 212 0.55 19.10 8.52
N ALA A 213 1.49 19.00 7.58
CA ALA A 213 1.73 20.02 6.56
C ALA A 213 2.15 19.45 5.19
N GLY A 214 1.88 18.18 4.87
CA GLY A 214 2.20 17.61 3.57
C GLY A 214 3.71 17.64 3.22
N SER A 215 4.06 17.25 1.99
CA SER A 215 5.44 17.22 1.49
C SER A 215 5.85 18.49 0.75
N ASP A 216 4.87 19.25 0.24
CA ASP A 216 5.07 20.44 -0.60
C ASP A 216 4.05 21.55 -0.28
N PRO A 217 4.48 22.83 -0.17
CA PRO A 217 3.57 23.96 0.06
C PRO A 217 2.41 24.05 -0.95
N ARG A 218 2.63 23.68 -2.22
CA ARG A 218 1.62 23.76 -3.28
C ARG A 218 0.44 22.83 -3.02
N HIS A 219 0.68 21.65 -2.44
CA HIS A 219 -0.38 20.70 -2.09
C HIS A 219 -1.20 21.21 -0.92
N VAL A 220 -0.54 21.77 0.10
CA VAL A 220 -1.20 22.41 1.24
C VAL A 220 -2.03 23.62 0.79
N GLU A 221 -1.50 24.47 -0.07
CA GLU A 221 -2.22 25.61 -0.64
C GLU A 221 -3.45 25.18 -1.44
N ALA A 222 -3.38 24.06 -2.16
CA ALA A 222 -4.54 23.52 -2.86
C ALA A 222 -5.65 23.12 -1.88
N ALA A 223 -5.32 22.39 -0.81
CA ALA A 223 -6.29 22.02 0.23
C ALA A 223 -6.82 23.24 1.00
N LEU A 224 -5.98 24.24 1.27
CA LEU A 224 -6.41 25.49 1.90
C LEU A 224 -7.43 26.25 1.05
N ARG A 225 -7.31 26.24 -0.29
CA ARG A 225 -8.33 26.85 -1.16
C ARG A 225 -9.70 26.19 -0.98
N ASP A 226 -9.74 24.87 -0.87
CA ASP A 226 -10.99 24.14 -0.67
C ASP A 226 -11.52 24.35 0.76
N LEU A 227 -10.64 24.41 1.76
CA LEU A 227 -11.02 24.76 3.14
C LEU A 227 -11.62 26.16 3.25
N ARG A 228 -11.16 27.13 2.44
CA ARG A 228 -11.70 28.51 2.43
C ARG A 228 -13.15 28.59 1.93
N ALA A 229 -13.64 27.57 1.24
CA ALA A 229 -15.08 27.46 0.96
C ALA A 229 -15.92 27.10 2.20
N ILE A 230 -15.27 26.64 3.28
CA ILE A 230 -15.90 26.21 4.54
C ILE A 230 -15.69 27.27 5.64
N THR A 231 -14.48 27.84 5.75
CA THR A 231 -14.16 28.82 6.80
C THR A 231 -13.14 29.88 6.37
N GLU A 232 -13.33 31.10 6.86
CA GLU A 232 -12.41 32.24 6.71
C GLU A 232 -11.46 32.39 7.91
N GLU A 233 -11.53 31.49 8.90
CA GLU A 233 -10.69 31.57 10.10
C GLU A 233 -9.18 31.41 9.76
N PRO A 234 -8.29 32.20 10.39
CA PRO A 234 -6.86 32.10 10.14
C PRO A 234 -6.29 30.79 10.69
N ILE A 235 -5.22 30.28 10.07
CA ILE A 235 -4.43 29.21 10.68
C ILE A 235 -3.68 29.82 11.87
N THR A 236 -3.93 29.31 13.07
CA THR A 236 -3.34 29.84 14.31
C THR A 236 -2.24 28.93 14.87
N HIS A 237 -2.37 27.63 14.62
CA HIS A 237 -1.45 26.61 15.10
C HIS A 237 -1.26 25.53 14.04
N VAL A 238 -0.07 24.94 14.04
CA VAL A 238 0.26 23.71 13.32
C VAL A 238 0.79 22.72 14.35
N ILE A 239 0.17 21.56 14.47
CA ILE A 239 0.65 20.48 15.32
C ILE A 239 1.22 19.41 14.40
N LEU A 240 2.53 19.19 14.50
CA LEU A 240 3.22 18.16 13.72
C LEU A 240 3.16 16.84 14.49
N THR A 241 2.70 15.79 13.84
CA THR A 241 2.62 14.44 14.42
C THR A 241 4.02 13.83 14.55
N HIS A 242 4.93 14.09 13.61
CA HIS A 242 6.32 13.63 13.63
C HIS A 242 7.17 14.32 12.54
N ALA A 243 8.48 14.08 12.53
CA ALA A 243 9.47 14.83 11.72
C ALA A 243 9.69 14.35 10.28
N HIS A 244 8.76 13.59 9.71
CA HIS A 244 8.89 13.08 8.34
C HIS A 244 8.65 14.14 7.27
N PHE A 245 9.36 14.01 6.15
CA PHE A 245 9.42 15.05 5.10
C PHE A 245 8.06 15.43 4.53
N ASP A 246 7.12 14.48 4.53
CA ASP A 246 5.75 14.53 4.05
C ASP A 246 4.73 14.98 5.09
N HIS A 247 5.16 15.18 6.33
CA HIS A 247 4.35 15.80 7.37
C HIS A 247 4.77 17.24 7.65
N VAL A 248 5.98 17.62 7.23
CA VAL A 248 6.59 18.93 7.56
C VAL A 248 6.94 19.78 6.33
N GLY A 249 6.87 19.19 5.13
CA GLY A 249 7.42 19.76 3.91
C GLY A 249 6.69 20.99 3.38
N GLY A 250 5.38 21.10 3.62
CA GLY A 250 4.56 22.26 3.24
C GLY A 250 4.31 23.28 4.35
N LEU A 251 5.08 23.23 5.45
CA LEU A 251 4.86 24.04 6.65
C LEU A 251 4.76 25.55 6.37
N GLU A 252 5.56 26.08 5.43
CA GLU A 252 5.56 27.49 5.06
C GLU A 252 4.16 28.00 4.66
N ALA A 253 3.35 27.17 3.98
CA ALA A 253 1.99 27.53 3.57
C ALA A 253 1.05 27.78 4.75
N LEU A 254 1.33 27.15 5.90
CA LEU A 254 0.53 27.23 7.13
C LEU A 254 1.05 28.29 8.11
N THR A 255 2.34 28.60 8.08
CA THR A 255 2.98 29.51 9.05
C THR A 255 3.17 30.94 8.53
N LYS A 256 2.89 31.21 7.25
CA LYS A 256 3.05 32.54 6.63
C LYS A 256 2.36 33.68 7.38
N ASP A 257 1.25 33.40 8.05
CA ASP A 257 0.44 34.38 8.80
C ASP A 257 0.65 34.29 10.33
N GLY A 258 1.75 33.66 10.78
CA GLY A 258 2.15 33.59 12.18
C GLY A 258 1.59 32.40 12.97
N GLY A 259 1.21 31.30 12.29
CA GLY A 259 0.79 30.06 12.94
C GLY A 259 1.91 29.47 13.82
N GLN A 260 1.59 29.13 15.07
CA GLN A 260 2.57 28.54 16.01
C GLN A 260 2.75 27.05 15.76
N VAL A 261 3.99 26.59 15.70
CA VAL A 261 4.34 25.19 15.44
C VAL A 261 4.57 24.45 16.75
N ILE A 262 3.81 23.38 16.98
CA ILE A 262 3.92 22.50 18.14
C ILE A 262 4.40 21.13 17.64
N ALA A 263 5.41 20.57 18.29
CA ALA A 263 5.88 19.21 18.01
C ALA A 263 6.30 18.50 19.30
N GLN A 264 6.61 17.20 19.19
CA GLN A 264 7.14 16.41 20.30
C GLN A 264 8.62 16.77 20.58
N ALA A 265 9.10 16.54 21.80
CA ALA A 265 10.41 17.02 22.26
C ALA A 265 11.66 16.41 21.57
N GLY A 266 11.56 15.19 21.06
CA GLY A 266 12.52 14.49 20.22
C GLY A 266 12.45 14.83 18.72
N PHE A 267 11.48 15.63 18.28
CA PHE A 267 11.35 16.06 16.88
C PHE A 267 12.66 16.60 16.27
N PRO A 268 13.45 17.45 16.96
CA PRO A 268 14.72 17.93 16.40
C PRO A 268 15.76 16.82 16.16
N ASP A 269 15.70 15.72 16.92
CA ASP A 269 16.59 14.58 16.74
C ASP A 269 16.18 13.75 15.52
N GLU A 270 14.88 13.48 15.38
CA GLU A 270 14.33 12.75 14.23
C GLU A 270 14.52 13.52 12.92
N LEU A 271 14.27 14.84 12.93
CA LEU A 271 14.51 15.68 11.74
C LEU A 271 15.98 15.65 11.30
N ARG A 272 16.92 15.57 12.25
CA ARG A 272 18.35 15.42 11.95
C ARG A 272 18.66 14.04 11.36
N LEU A 273 17.97 12.98 11.82
CA LEU A 273 18.10 11.65 11.27
C LEU A 273 17.63 11.60 9.81
N GLN A 274 16.44 12.16 9.54
CA GLN A 274 15.86 12.32 8.21
C GLN A 274 16.84 13.04 7.27
N ALA A 275 17.36 14.20 7.67
CA ALA A 275 18.26 15.00 6.85
C ALA A 275 19.62 14.35 6.58
N ALA A 276 20.08 13.45 7.47
CA ALA A 276 21.34 12.71 7.31
C ALA A 276 21.18 11.39 6.56
N SER A 277 19.94 10.92 6.38
CA SER A 277 19.65 9.65 5.74
C SER A 277 19.69 9.75 4.21
N PRO A 278 19.89 8.61 3.50
CA PRO A 278 19.84 8.57 2.06
C PRO A 278 18.51 9.13 1.52
N PRO A 279 18.50 9.71 0.31
CA PRO A 279 17.25 10.10 -0.32
C PRO A 279 16.37 8.85 -0.50
N PRO A 280 15.04 9.03 -0.49
CA PRO A 280 14.13 7.94 -0.75
C PRO A 280 14.27 7.41 -2.18
N PHE A 281 13.63 6.28 -2.42
CA PHE A 281 13.65 5.63 -3.73
C PHE A 281 12.91 6.45 -4.81
N PRO A 282 13.13 6.17 -6.12
CA PRO A 282 12.50 6.92 -7.21
C PRO A 282 10.98 6.99 -7.10
N TYR A 283 10.41 8.15 -7.43
CA TYR A 283 8.97 8.44 -7.37
C TYR A 283 8.34 8.46 -5.98
N LEU A 284 9.06 8.22 -4.88
CA LEU A 284 8.45 8.56 -3.58
C LEU A 284 8.20 10.07 -3.48
N LEU A 285 9.16 10.85 -3.95
CA LEU A 285 9.07 12.31 -4.05
C LEU A 285 9.08 12.76 -5.52
N PRO A 286 8.55 13.96 -5.81
CA PRO A 286 8.79 14.63 -7.08
C PRO A 286 10.28 14.71 -7.38
N ARG A 287 10.65 14.62 -8.66
CA ARG A 287 12.04 14.78 -9.11
C ARG A 287 12.65 16.07 -8.57
N ASP A 288 13.92 16.00 -8.21
CA ASP A 288 14.73 17.14 -7.71
C ASP A 288 14.24 17.72 -6.37
N THR A 289 13.33 17.04 -5.66
CA THR A 289 12.91 17.43 -4.31
C THR A 289 14.03 17.19 -3.30
N ASP A 290 14.35 18.21 -2.50
CA ASP A 290 15.22 18.05 -1.34
C ASP A 290 14.43 17.50 -0.15
N HIS A 291 14.76 16.29 0.29
CA HIS A 291 14.14 15.65 1.46
C HIS A 291 14.65 16.22 2.79
N ARG A 292 15.74 17.00 2.78
CA ARG A 292 16.40 17.52 3.99
C ARG A 292 15.70 18.79 4.48
N LYS A 293 14.49 18.62 5.02
CA LYS A 293 13.67 19.71 5.53
C LYS A 293 14.32 20.38 6.75
N GLN A 294 14.08 21.68 6.91
CA GLN A 294 14.52 22.45 8.07
C GLN A 294 13.30 23.05 8.76
N VAL A 295 12.99 22.54 9.94
CA VAL A 295 11.83 22.95 10.74
C VAL A 295 12.28 23.16 12.17
N VAL A 296 11.82 24.26 12.75
CA VAL A 296 12.08 24.61 14.15
C VAL A 296 10.71 24.81 14.81
N PRO A 297 10.22 23.86 15.61
CA PRO A 297 8.98 24.04 16.36
C PRO A 297 9.11 25.19 17.38
N ASP A 298 8.05 25.98 17.54
CA ASP A 298 7.96 27.04 18.54
C ASP A 298 7.78 26.47 19.96
N ARG A 299 7.11 25.31 20.06
CA ARG A 299 6.85 24.61 21.32
C ARG A 299 7.09 23.12 21.18
N LEU A 300 7.76 22.56 22.20
CA LEU A 300 8.04 21.14 22.31
C LEU A 300 7.25 20.48 23.45
N VAL A 301 6.68 19.31 23.19
CA VAL A 301 5.89 18.51 24.13
C VAL A 301 6.69 17.29 24.59
N SER A 302 6.98 17.19 25.90
CA SER A 302 7.82 16.10 26.46
C SER A 302 7.05 15.07 27.29
N ARG A 303 5.79 15.37 27.65
CA ARG A 303 4.88 14.48 28.37
C ARG A 303 3.45 14.78 27.93
N ALA A 304 2.55 13.83 28.18
CA ALA A 304 1.14 14.03 27.91
C ALA A 304 0.63 15.32 28.58
N GLU A 305 -0.03 16.18 27.81
CA GLU A 305 -0.63 17.42 28.29
C GLU A 305 -1.86 17.80 27.46
N ALA A 306 -2.72 18.64 28.02
CA ALA A 306 -3.87 19.20 27.32
C ALA A 306 -3.61 20.67 26.99
N VAL A 307 -4.01 21.09 25.78
CA VAL A 307 -3.95 22.47 25.33
C VAL A 307 -5.33 22.85 24.80
N THR A 308 -5.87 23.98 25.24
CA THR A 308 -7.14 24.50 24.71
C THR A 308 -6.86 25.60 23.70
N ILE A 309 -7.34 25.43 22.46
CA ILE A 309 -7.21 26.40 21.37
C ILE A 309 -8.62 26.70 20.87
N GLY A 310 -9.04 27.97 20.94
CA GLY A 310 -10.39 28.38 20.54
C GLY A 310 -11.54 27.68 21.26
N GLY A 311 -11.31 27.15 22.46
CA GLY A 311 -12.30 26.38 23.21
C GLY A 311 -12.37 24.89 22.86
N VAL A 312 -11.58 24.42 21.89
CA VAL A 312 -11.37 22.99 21.61
C VAL A 312 -10.18 22.49 22.43
N GLU A 313 -10.36 21.38 23.14
CA GLU A 313 -9.28 20.72 23.89
C GLU A 313 -8.51 19.75 22.99
N PHE A 314 -7.19 19.87 23.00
CA PHE A 314 -6.24 18.99 22.32
C PHE A 314 -5.39 18.28 23.37
N GLY A 315 -5.54 16.96 23.49
CA GLY A 315 -4.63 16.11 24.24
C GLY A 315 -3.41 15.77 23.37
N LEU A 316 -2.23 16.24 23.76
CA LEU A 316 -0.97 16.00 23.07
C LEU A 316 -0.21 14.90 23.82
N ILE A 317 -0.06 13.72 23.20
CA ILE A 317 0.44 12.52 23.86
C ILE A 317 1.67 11.99 23.11
N PRO A 318 2.89 12.30 23.59
CA PRO A 318 4.11 11.76 23.01
C PRO A 318 4.13 10.22 23.07
N ILE A 319 4.41 9.59 21.94
CA ILE A 319 4.76 8.17 21.83
C ILE A 319 6.24 8.04 21.45
N ARG A 320 6.81 6.85 21.60
CA ARG A 320 8.26 6.61 21.46
C ARG A 320 8.61 5.63 20.36
N GLY A 321 7.67 5.36 19.46
CA GLY A 321 7.84 4.42 18.38
C GLY A 321 6.53 4.09 17.69
N GLY A 322 6.51 2.95 17.00
CA GLY A 322 5.70 2.83 15.80
C GLY A 322 6.62 3.10 14.62
N GLU A 323 6.41 4.23 13.96
CA GLU A 323 7.20 4.63 12.81
C GLU A 323 8.47 5.43 13.18
N SER A 324 8.35 6.48 13.99
CA SER A 324 9.48 7.33 14.42
C SER A 324 9.56 7.49 15.95
N ALA A 325 10.70 7.97 16.44
CA ALA A 325 10.92 8.14 17.88
C ALA A 325 10.23 9.39 18.46
N ASP A 326 9.80 10.31 17.59
CA ASP A 326 9.19 11.60 17.95
C ASP A 326 7.66 11.64 17.75
N GLY A 327 7.01 10.50 17.51
CA GLY A 327 5.57 10.46 17.29
C GLY A 327 4.74 11.18 18.37
N LEU A 328 3.69 11.87 17.93
CA LEU A 328 2.75 12.62 18.75
C LEU A 328 1.31 12.27 18.38
N LEU A 329 0.60 11.60 19.30
CA LEU A 329 -0.84 11.42 19.16
C LEU A 329 -1.55 12.73 19.56
N ILE A 330 -2.60 13.08 18.81
CA ILE A 330 -3.42 14.26 19.08
C ILE A 330 -4.85 13.80 19.30
N HIS A 331 -5.33 13.93 20.53
CA HIS A 331 -6.65 13.49 20.95
C HIS A 331 -7.61 14.68 21.09
N LEU A 332 -8.75 14.62 20.43
CA LEU A 332 -9.86 15.56 20.56
C LEU A 332 -11.00 14.89 21.33
N PRO A 333 -11.03 14.99 22.67
CA PRO A 333 -12.05 14.29 23.48
C PRO A 333 -13.47 14.81 23.22
N GLY A 334 -13.63 16.05 22.77
CA GLY A 334 -14.96 16.59 22.43
C GLY A 334 -15.57 16.01 21.15
N GLN A 335 -14.72 15.43 20.28
CA GLN A 335 -15.11 14.88 18.98
C GLN A 335 -14.90 13.36 18.92
N ASP A 336 -14.37 12.73 19.97
CA ASP A 336 -13.94 11.32 20.00
C ASP A 336 -12.98 10.95 18.83
N VAL A 337 -12.09 11.89 18.47
CA VAL A 337 -11.11 11.74 17.38
C VAL A 337 -9.70 11.59 17.95
N VAL A 338 -8.92 10.67 17.41
CA VAL A 338 -7.46 10.62 17.61
C VAL A 338 -6.76 10.69 16.26
N PHE A 339 -5.88 11.69 16.10
CA PHE A 339 -4.88 11.71 15.04
C PHE A 339 -3.68 10.89 15.49
N THR A 340 -3.28 9.96 14.63
CA THR A 340 -2.28 8.93 14.96
C THR A 340 -0.94 9.14 14.25
N GLY A 341 -0.88 10.11 13.34
CA GLY A 341 0.22 10.23 12.38
C GLY A 341 0.48 8.87 11.73
N ASP A 342 1.74 8.47 11.77
CA ASP A 342 2.22 7.25 11.17
C ASP A 342 2.55 6.15 12.18
N MET A 343 2.02 6.24 13.41
CA MET A 343 2.35 5.27 14.47
C MET A 343 2.16 3.80 14.04
N CYS A 344 1.25 3.52 13.10
CA CYS A 344 0.92 2.19 12.62
C CYS A 344 0.75 2.21 11.10
N MET A 345 1.77 1.71 10.41
CA MET A 345 1.88 1.71 8.94
C MET A 345 2.08 0.27 8.42
N PRO A 346 1.97 0.01 7.10
CA PRO A 346 2.39 -1.26 6.52
C PRO A 346 3.84 -1.68 6.84
N TYR A 347 4.65 -0.75 7.34
CA TYR A 347 6.03 -0.98 7.78
C TYR A 347 6.20 -0.50 9.21
N LEU A 348 7.23 -1.03 9.87
CA LEU A 348 7.66 -0.55 11.17
C LEU A 348 8.84 0.41 10.95
N GLY A 349 8.55 1.70 10.90
CA GLY A 349 9.47 2.75 10.41
C GLY A 349 9.48 2.87 8.89
N ALA A 350 9.98 4.00 8.36
CA ALA A 350 10.22 4.09 6.92
C ALA A 350 11.31 3.10 6.50
N PRO A 351 11.12 2.31 5.43
CA PRO A 351 12.04 1.23 5.04
C PRO A 351 13.49 1.67 4.72
N PHE A 352 13.72 2.98 4.59
CA PHE A 352 15.00 3.58 4.19
C PHE A 352 15.63 4.43 5.29
N PHE A 353 14.99 4.56 6.46
CA PHE A 353 15.53 5.25 7.63
C PHE A 353 15.83 4.26 8.77
N PRO A 354 16.84 4.53 9.61
CA PRO A 354 17.21 3.65 10.73
C PRO A 354 16.30 3.87 11.96
N GLU A 355 14.99 3.90 11.75
CA GLU A 355 13.95 4.23 12.73
C GLU A 355 12.94 3.09 12.92
N GLY A 356 11.88 3.31 13.70
CA GLY A 356 10.84 2.33 13.98
C GLY A 356 11.17 1.42 15.17
N SER A 357 10.17 1.07 15.97
CA SER A 357 10.35 0.26 17.18
C SER A 357 9.15 -0.61 17.46
N ALA A 358 9.36 -1.94 17.54
CA ALA A 358 8.29 -2.90 17.79
C ALA A 358 7.63 -2.67 19.16
N GLU A 359 8.43 -2.47 20.20
CA GLU A 359 7.96 -2.15 21.53
C GLU A 359 7.22 -0.81 21.56
N GLY A 360 7.75 0.19 20.87
CA GLY A 360 7.11 1.49 20.73
C GLY A 360 5.75 1.40 20.01
N LEU A 361 5.65 0.55 18.98
CA LEU A 361 4.38 0.26 18.31
C LEU A 361 3.37 -0.36 19.28
N PHE A 362 3.80 -1.30 20.12
CA PHE A 362 2.93 -1.93 21.11
C PHE A 362 2.39 -0.92 22.14
N GLU A 363 3.25 -0.01 22.60
CA GLU A 363 2.87 1.08 23.51
C GLU A 363 1.90 2.06 22.83
N ALA A 364 2.15 2.42 21.57
CA ALA A 364 1.30 3.32 20.80
C ALA A 364 -0.09 2.72 20.54
N ILE A 365 -0.17 1.46 20.10
CA ILE A 365 -1.44 0.76 19.91
C ILE A 365 -2.22 0.69 21.25
N GLN A 366 -1.55 0.32 22.35
CA GLN A 366 -2.19 0.26 23.66
C GLN A 366 -2.73 1.64 24.09
N THR A 367 -1.96 2.71 23.86
CA THR A 367 -2.37 4.08 24.17
C THR A 367 -3.65 4.45 23.43
N VAL A 368 -3.73 4.14 22.13
CA VAL A 368 -4.95 4.43 21.35
C VAL A 368 -6.13 3.57 21.80
N GLN A 369 -5.92 2.32 22.18
CA GLN A 369 -6.98 1.49 22.77
C GLN A 369 -7.52 2.05 24.09
N ASP A 370 -6.64 2.63 24.92
CA ASP A 370 -7.02 3.23 26.20
C ASP A 370 -7.85 4.52 26.01
N LEU A 371 -7.59 5.27 24.92
CA LEU A 371 -8.36 6.46 24.54
C LEU A 371 -9.76 6.15 24.03
N ARG A 372 -9.98 4.95 23.48
CA ARG A 372 -11.28 4.48 22.91
C ARG A 372 -11.91 5.45 21.91
N PRO A 373 -11.17 5.92 20.89
CA PRO A 373 -11.72 6.86 19.91
C PRO A 373 -12.83 6.21 19.07
N GLN A 374 -13.81 7.02 18.67
CA GLN A 374 -14.78 6.62 17.63
C GLN A 374 -14.17 6.77 16.24
N VAL A 375 -13.31 7.77 16.06
CA VAL A 375 -12.67 8.09 14.77
C VAL A 375 -11.16 8.09 14.93
N LEU A 376 -10.48 7.33 14.08
CA LEU A 376 -9.03 7.41 13.89
C LEU A 376 -8.73 8.16 12.60
N VAL A 377 -7.85 9.15 12.69
CA VAL A 377 -7.27 9.82 11.53
C VAL A 377 -5.79 9.45 11.48
N HIS A 378 -5.36 8.94 10.34
CA HIS A 378 -3.98 8.52 10.09
C HIS A 378 -3.28 9.51 9.15
N GLY A 379 -1.95 9.46 9.11
CA GLY A 379 -1.15 10.24 8.18
C GLY A 379 -1.26 9.79 6.72
N HIS A 380 -1.68 8.55 6.43
CA HIS A 380 -1.86 8.06 5.05
C HIS A 380 -3.08 7.13 4.92
N THR A 381 -4.29 7.67 4.75
CA THR A 381 -5.52 6.86 4.75
C THR A 381 -5.47 5.69 3.77
N ALA A 382 -4.91 5.86 2.57
CA ALA A 382 -4.83 4.78 1.58
C ALA A 382 -3.92 3.61 2.00
N LEU A 383 -2.89 3.89 2.82
CA LEU A 383 -1.98 2.89 3.37
C LEU A 383 -2.53 2.30 4.67
N THR A 384 -3.26 3.10 5.44
CA THR A 384 -3.66 2.78 6.81
C THR A 384 -5.12 2.38 6.97
N VAL A 385 -5.92 2.37 5.90
CA VAL A 385 -7.35 1.99 5.92
C VAL A 385 -7.63 0.62 6.58
N ASN A 386 -6.61 -0.23 6.67
CA ASN A 386 -6.71 -1.56 7.30
C ASN A 386 -6.47 -1.54 8.81
N PHE A 387 -6.01 -0.43 9.40
CA PHE A 387 -5.56 -0.31 10.79
C PHE A 387 -6.57 0.48 11.61
N THR A 388 -7.79 -0.04 11.75
CA THR A 388 -8.85 0.61 12.54
C THR A 388 -8.77 0.24 14.03
N ALA A 389 -9.46 1.01 14.88
CA ALA A 389 -9.55 0.73 16.32
C ALA A 389 -10.07 -0.69 16.62
N GLU A 390 -10.96 -1.23 15.76
CA GLU A 390 -11.48 -2.61 15.85
C GLU A 390 -10.38 -3.66 15.67
N THR A 391 -9.39 -3.39 14.82
CA THR A 391 -8.32 -4.34 14.49
C THR A 391 -7.25 -4.44 15.59
N PHE A 392 -7.06 -3.39 16.38
CA PHE A 392 -5.94 -3.26 17.31
C PHE A 392 -5.84 -4.35 18.39
N PRO A 393 -6.92 -4.85 19.02
CA PRO A 393 -6.81 -5.95 19.97
C PRO A 393 -6.17 -7.21 19.35
N GLY A 394 -6.66 -7.62 18.17
CA GLY A 394 -6.14 -8.78 17.47
C GLY A 394 -4.74 -8.55 16.90
N LEU A 395 -4.51 -7.36 16.32
CA LEU A 395 -3.24 -6.98 15.72
C LEU A 395 -2.12 -6.91 16.77
N LEU A 396 -2.37 -6.26 17.91
CA LEU A 396 -1.39 -6.15 19.00
C LEU A 396 -0.99 -7.53 19.53
N ALA A 397 -1.98 -8.42 19.75
CA ALA A 397 -1.71 -9.77 20.21
C ALA A 397 -0.90 -10.57 19.18
N ALA A 398 -1.26 -10.48 17.90
CA ALA A 398 -0.57 -11.20 16.82
C ALA A 398 0.87 -10.69 16.59
N LEU A 399 1.10 -9.37 16.65
CA LEU A 399 2.44 -8.80 16.48
C LEU A 399 3.35 -9.11 17.69
N ARG A 400 2.81 -9.20 18.90
CA ARG A 400 3.58 -9.66 20.08
C ARG A 400 3.99 -11.14 19.94
N ASP A 401 3.11 -11.99 19.42
CA ASP A 401 3.42 -13.40 19.13
C ASP A 401 4.52 -13.50 18.05
N LEU A 402 4.36 -12.76 16.95
CA LEU A 402 5.36 -12.67 15.88
C LEU A 402 6.70 -12.15 16.40
N HIS A 403 6.70 -11.12 17.24
CA HIS A 403 7.90 -10.56 17.84
C HIS A 403 8.67 -11.62 18.63
N ALA A 404 7.97 -12.37 19.49
CA ALA A 404 8.57 -13.47 20.24
C ALA A 404 9.14 -14.56 19.33
N ALA A 405 8.41 -14.93 18.27
CA ALA A 405 8.86 -15.93 17.30
C ALA A 405 10.11 -15.48 16.51
N VAL A 406 10.17 -14.21 16.13
CA VAL A 406 11.32 -13.61 15.42
C VAL A 406 12.54 -13.56 16.34
N LEU A 407 12.40 -13.05 17.57
CA LEU A 407 13.51 -12.99 18.54
C LEU A 407 14.04 -14.38 18.89
N ALA A 408 13.17 -15.37 19.05
CA ALA A 408 13.59 -16.76 19.27
C ALA A 408 14.36 -17.29 18.05
N GLY A 409 13.87 -17.05 16.84
CA GLY A 409 14.56 -17.48 15.61
C GLY A 409 15.93 -16.81 15.43
N ILE A 410 16.07 -15.52 15.80
CA ILE A 410 17.35 -14.82 15.81
C ILE A 410 18.30 -15.44 16.84
N ALA A 411 17.81 -15.74 18.05
CA ALA A 411 18.62 -16.40 19.09
C ALA A 411 19.11 -17.80 18.65
N ASP A 412 18.31 -18.50 17.84
CA ASP A 412 18.67 -19.79 17.22
C ASP A 412 19.62 -19.65 16.01
N GLY A 413 20.00 -18.42 15.63
CA GLY A 413 20.92 -18.15 14.52
C GLY A 413 20.28 -18.19 13.13
N ARG A 414 18.95 -18.15 13.03
CA ARG A 414 18.26 -18.21 11.73
C ARG A 414 18.43 -16.90 10.96
N PRO A 415 18.78 -16.96 9.67
CA PRO A 415 18.92 -15.76 8.84
C PRO A 415 17.56 -15.11 8.55
N LEU A 416 17.57 -13.81 8.24
CA LEU A 416 16.37 -13.04 7.93
C LEU A 416 15.44 -13.71 6.90
N VAL A 417 16.01 -14.30 5.85
CA VAL A 417 15.22 -14.99 4.81
C VAL A 417 14.36 -16.12 5.39
N GLU A 418 14.90 -16.90 6.33
CA GLU A 418 14.15 -17.98 6.99
C GLU A 418 13.06 -17.46 7.91
N LEU A 419 13.30 -16.32 8.58
CA LEU A 419 12.30 -15.67 9.44
C LEU A 419 11.16 -15.09 8.60
N LEU A 420 11.50 -14.47 7.47
CA LEU A 420 10.52 -14.01 6.51
C LEU A 420 9.67 -15.18 5.99
N ASP A 421 10.29 -16.32 5.69
CA ASP A 421 9.62 -17.54 5.19
C ASP A 421 8.81 -18.32 6.23
N LEU A 422 8.81 -17.91 7.50
CA LEU A 422 7.92 -18.48 8.52
C LEU A 422 6.46 -18.29 8.13
N ASP A 423 5.70 -19.35 7.88
CA ASP A 423 4.23 -19.28 7.71
C ASP A 423 3.48 -19.06 9.05
N HIS A 424 3.99 -18.09 9.82
CA HIS A 424 3.52 -17.68 11.13
C HIS A 424 2.31 -16.79 10.96
N LEU A 425 1.14 -17.38 11.20
CA LEU A 425 -0.14 -16.70 11.28
C LEU A 425 -0.76 -17.11 12.64
N PRO A 426 -0.66 -16.23 13.67
CA PRO A 426 -1.09 -16.50 15.03
C PRO A 426 -2.55 -16.91 15.14
N GLU A 427 -2.89 -17.89 15.99
CA GLU A 427 -4.28 -18.34 16.13
C GLU A 427 -5.22 -17.29 16.74
N VAL A 428 -4.69 -16.32 17.49
CA VAL A 428 -5.50 -15.20 18.00
C VAL A 428 -6.22 -14.46 16.87
N LEU A 429 -5.67 -14.44 15.66
CA LEU A 429 -6.30 -13.81 14.51
C LEU A 429 -7.59 -14.51 14.04
N ARG A 430 -7.80 -15.78 14.41
CA ARG A 430 -9.04 -16.51 14.08
C ARG A 430 -10.26 -15.90 14.78
N ASP A 431 -10.06 -15.43 16.01
CA ASP A 431 -11.11 -14.74 16.79
C ASP A 431 -11.16 -13.23 16.48
N HIS A 432 -10.22 -12.73 15.67
CA HIS A 432 -10.11 -11.34 15.24
C HIS A 432 -9.95 -11.22 13.71
N PRO A 433 -10.94 -11.64 12.90
CA PRO A 433 -10.79 -11.69 11.45
C PRO A 433 -10.48 -10.33 10.80
N ALA A 434 -10.96 -9.23 11.39
CA ALA A 434 -10.64 -7.87 10.93
C ALA A 434 -9.14 -7.53 11.04
N ALA A 435 -8.40 -8.18 11.96
CA ALA A 435 -6.97 -7.97 12.17
C ALA A 435 -6.08 -8.80 11.21
N ILE A 436 -6.66 -9.74 10.45
CA ILE A 436 -5.88 -10.60 9.53
C ILE A 436 -5.20 -9.77 8.45
N ASN A 437 -5.94 -8.88 7.78
CA ASN A 437 -5.38 -8.07 6.70
C ASN A 437 -4.26 -7.13 7.17
N PRO A 438 -4.45 -6.27 8.20
CA PRO A 438 -3.36 -5.42 8.69
C PRO A 438 -2.16 -6.23 9.21
N TYR A 439 -2.38 -7.40 9.82
CA TYR A 439 -1.29 -8.29 10.20
C TYR A 439 -0.49 -8.75 8.97
N LEU A 440 -1.16 -9.26 7.92
CA LEU A 440 -0.48 -9.75 6.71
C LEU A 440 0.26 -8.64 5.96
N VAL A 441 -0.32 -7.42 5.93
CA VAL A 441 0.29 -6.23 5.35
C VAL A 441 1.58 -5.88 6.11
N MET A 442 1.53 -5.82 7.45
CA MET A 442 2.65 -5.35 8.27
C MET A 442 3.74 -6.42 8.50
N ARG A 443 3.39 -7.71 8.42
CA ARG A 443 4.23 -8.84 8.88
C ARG A 443 5.68 -8.76 8.37
N ASP A 444 5.88 -8.64 7.07
CA ASP A 444 7.22 -8.76 6.48
C ASP A 444 8.10 -7.56 6.87
N GLY A 445 7.55 -6.33 6.83
CA GLY A 445 8.23 -5.13 7.29
C GLY A 445 8.55 -5.19 8.80
N PHE A 446 7.62 -5.72 9.60
CA PHE A 446 7.82 -5.94 11.03
C PHE A 446 8.97 -6.93 11.29
N VAL A 447 9.01 -8.08 10.61
CA VAL A 447 10.09 -9.07 10.73
C VAL A 447 11.44 -8.46 10.36
N GLN A 448 11.50 -7.72 9.24
CA GLN A 448 12.72 -7.05 8.79
C GLN A 448 13.23 -6.05 9.82
N ARG A 449 12.33 -5.22 10.35
CA ARG A 449 12.71 -4.20 11.32
C ARG A 449 13.15 -4.82 12.65
N VAL A 450 12.41 -5.77 13.20
CA VAL A 450 12.80 -6.48 14.44
C VAL A 450 14.15 -7.16 14.29
N HIS A 451 14.39 -7.82 13.15
CA HIS A 451 15.70 -8.38 12.85
C HIS A 451 16.78 -7.30 12.87
N HIS A 452 16.60 -6.20 12.14
CA HIS A 452 17.54 -5.09 12.13
C HIS A 452 17.76 -4.46 13.52
N GLN A 453 16.74 -4.40 14.38
CA GLN A 453 16.87 -3.92 15.76
C GLN A 453 17.70 -4.86 16.64
N ALA A 454 17.60 -6.17 16.40
CA ALA A 454 18.18 -7.19 17.27
C ALA A 454 19.52 -7.76 16.78
N THR A 455 19.93 -7.49 15.53
CA THR A 455 21.18 -8.00 14.94
C THR A 455 22.20 -6.91 14.65
N GLY A 456 23.48 -7.28 14.67
CA GLY A 456 24.56 -6.45 14.11
C GLY A 456 24.65 -6.59 12.59
N TYR A 457 25.64 -5.93 11.99
CA TYR A 457 25.90 -5.99 10.54
C TYR A 457 26.55 -7.30 10.05
N TRP A 458 27.02 -8.18 10.96
CA TRP A 458 27.53 -9.51 10.64
C TRP A 458 26.62 -10.59 11.20
N HIS A 459 26.25 -11.55 10.35
CA HIS A 459 25.37 -12.65 10.71
C HIS A 459 26.10 -14.00 10.72
N SER A 460 25.53 -14.98 11.43
CA SER A 460 26.14 -16.30 11.62
C SER A 460 26.20 -17.17 10.35
N ASP A 461 25.39 -16.85 9.34
CA ASP A 461 25.38 -17.49 8.02
C ASP A 461 26.43 -16.90 7.05
N GLY A 462 27.21 -15.90 7.50
CA GLY A 462 28.20 -15.19 6.69
C GLY A 462 27.67 -13.94 6.01
N THR A 463 26.37 -13.64 6.10
CA THR A 463 25.80 -12.40 5.56
C THR A 463 26.47 -11.18 6.20
N GLY A 464 26.88 -10.22 5.36
CA GLY A 464 27.53 -8.97 5.77
C GLY A 464 29.02 -9.10 6.12
N VAL A 465 29.61 -10.30 6.12
CA VAL A 465 31.07 -10.47 6.36
C VAL A 465 31.87 -9.95 5.19
N GLU A 466 31.54 -10.41 3.98
CA GLU A 466 32.13 -9.94 2.73
C GLU A 466 31.12 -9.11 1.95
N HIS A 467 31.60 -8.07 1.26
CA HIS A 467 30.77 -7.15 0.50
C HIS A 467 31.19 -7.18 -0.96
N PHE A 468 30.43 -7.88 -1.79
CA PHE A 468 30.64 -7.93 -3.24
C PHE A 468 29.77 -6.88 -3.95
N SER A 469 30.39 -6.14 -4.86
CA SER A 469 29.70 -5.18 -5.72
C SER A 469 28.81 -5.88 -6.75
N ALA A 470 27.89 -5.12 -7.35
CA ALA A 470 27.07 -5.62 -8.44
C ALA A 470 27.91 -6.04 -9.66
N GLU A 471 29.03 -5.34 -9.93
CA GLU A 471 29.97 -5.67 -11.00
C GLU A 471 30.70 -6.99 -10.77
N GLU A 472 31.10 -7.29 -9.53
CA GLU A 472 31.77 -8.56 -9.19
C GLU A 472 30.83 -9.75 -9.37
N TRP A 473 29.58 -9.64 -8.87
CA TRP A 473 28.56 -10.65 -9.09
C TRP A 473 28.23 -10.83 -10.58
N ALA A 474 28.09 -9.73 -11.31
CA ALA A 474 27.82 -9.75 -12.73
C ALA A 474 28.96 -10.44 -13.50
N GLY A 475 30.22 -10.14 -13.16
CA GLY A 475 31.39 -10.81 -13.74
C GLY A 475 31.43 -12.31 -13.43
N ALA A 476 31.12 -12.71 -12.19
CA ALA A 476 31.08 -14.13 -11.81
C ALA A 476 29.99 -14.91 -12.57
N LEU A 477 28.79 -14.33 -12.71
CA LEU A 477 27.70 -14.94 -13.47
C LEU A 477 28.00 -14.99 -14.98
N ASP A 478 28.68 -13.99 -15.52
CA ASP A 478 29.08 -13.93 -16.92
C ASP A 478 30.07 -15.04 -17.28
N LEU A 479 30.99 -15.37 -16.35
CA LEU A 479 31.85 -16.55 -16.49
C LEU A 479 31.05 -17.85 -16.57
N LEU A 480 30.00 -18.01 -15.76
CA LEU A 480 29.11 -19.17 -15.83
C LEU A 480 28.33 -19.22 -17.16
N GLY A 481 27.91 -18.05 -17.66
CA GLY A 481 27.23 -17.89 -18.95
C GLY A 481 28.17 -17.95 -20.17
N GLY A 482 29.47 -18.14 -19.97
CA GLY A 482 30.47 -18.20 -21.06
C GLY A 482 30.66 -16.88 -21.80
N GLY A 483 30.38 -15.74 -21.17
CA GLY A 483 30.44 -14.41 -21.79
C GLY A 483 29.29 -14.12 -22.76
N ASN A 484 28.21 -14.93 -22.74
CA ASN A 484 27.09 -14.80 -23.66
C ASN A 484 25.88 -14.09 -23.00
N PRO A 485 25.42 -12.94 -23.52
CA PRO A 485 24.21 -12.27 -23.01
C PRO A 485 22.95 -13.15 -23.07
N ASP A 486 22.86 -14.08 -24.02
CA ASP A 486 21.68 -14.96 -24.16
C ASP A 486 21.51 -15.90 -22.95
N ALA A 487 22.59 -16.22 -22.24
CA ALA A 487 22.53 -17.03 -21.03
C ALA A 487 21.74 -16.32 -19.91
N PHE A 488 21.97 -15.01 -19.73
CA PHE A 488 21.23 -14.18 -18.78
C PHE A 488 19.78 -14.01 -19.20
N ALA A 489 19.51 -13.81 -20.50
CA ALA A 489 18.16 -13.67 -21.01
C ALA A 489 17.35 -14.95 -20.79
N THR A 490 17.92 -16.11 -21.15
CA THR A 490 17.29 -17.42 -20.96
C THR A 490 17.00 -17.70 -19.49
N ALA A 491 17.95 -17.42 -18.59
CA ALA A 491 17.75 -17.59 -17.17
C ALA A 491 16.65 -16.66 -16.62
N GLY A 492 16.62 -15.41 -17.07
CA GLY A 492 15.60 -14.44 -16.65
C GLY A 492 14.20 -14.81 -17.14
N GLU A 493 14.05 -15.30 -18.38
CA GLU A 493 12.75 -15.78 -18.90
C GLU A 493 12.25 -17.00 -18.12
N GLU A 494 13.11 -17.99 -17.87
CA GLU A 494 12.75 -19.18 -17.08
C GLU A 494 12.31 -18.79 -15.65
N LEU A 495 13.00 -17.84 -15.03
CA LEU A 495 12.62 -17.32 -13.71
C LEU A 495 11.30 -16.55 -13.76
N LEU A 496 11.05 -15.78 -14.82
CA LEU A 496 9.76 -15.11 -15.02
C LEU A 496 8.62 -16.11 -15.18
N ASP A 497 8.81 -17.15 -15.99
CA ASP A 497 7.83 -18.24 -16.20
C ASP A 497 7.53 -19.01 -14.92
N ARG A 498 8.52 -19.11 -14.01
CA ARG A 498 8.35 -19.67 -12.66
C ARG A 498 7.68 -18.73 -11.66
N GLY A 499 7.34 -17.50 -12.06
CA GLY A 499 6.73 -16.48 -11.19
C GLY A 499 7.72 -15.83 -10.22
N GLU A 500 9.00 -15.74 -10.61
CA GLU A 500 10.11 -15.17 -9.83
C GLU A 500 10.66 -13.86 -10.44
N PRO A 501 9.82 -12.87 -10.78
CA PRO A 501 10.25 -11.69 -11.54
C PRO A 501 11.29 -10.83 -10.81
N ALA A 502 11.32 -10.83 -9.48
CA ALA A 502 12.33 -10.08 -8.71
C ALA A 502 13.73 -10.68 -8.86
N LEU A 503 13.82 -12.01 -8.84
CA LEU A 503 15.09 -12.71 -9.07
C LEU A 503 15.50 -12.62 -10.53
N ALA A 504 14.53 -12.79 -11.45
CA ALA A 504 14.75 -12.57 -12.87
C ALA A 504 15.32 -11.17 -13.15
N LEU A 505 14.74 -10.12 -12.54
CA LEU A 505 15.21 -8.74 -12.72
C LEU A 505 16.66 -8.62 -12.28
N ARG A 506 17.03 -9.21 -11.14
CA ARG A 506 18.41 -9.17 -10.65
C ARG A 506 19.39 -9.84 -11.60
N ILE A 507 19.03 -11.00 -12.16
CA ILE A 507 19.84 -11.70 -13.18
C ILE A 507 19.95 -10.84 -14.45
N THR A 508 18.85 -10.28 -14.93
CA THR A 508 18.84 -9.41 -16.11
C THR A 508 19.67 -8.15 -15.92
N GLU A 509 19.62 -7.51 -14.75
CA GLU A 509 20.44 -6.34 -14.42
C GLU A 509 21.93 -6.67 -14.38
N TYR A 510 22.32 -7.81 -13.80
CA TYR A 510 23.70 -8.28 -13.87
C TYR A 510 24.14 -8.54 -15.32
N GLY A 511 23.27 -9.13 -16.14
CA GLY A 511 23.52 -9.28 -17.57
C GLY A 511 23.74 -7.93 -18.27
N LEU A 512 22.94 -6.92 -17.95
CA LEU A 512 23.06 -5.57 -18.52
C LEU A 512 24.33 -4.83 -18.07
N LEU A 513 24.84 -5.08 -16.87
CA LEU A 513 26.14 -4.52 -16.44
C LEU A 513 27.30 -5.03 -17.32
N ARG A 514 27.23 -6.29 -17.79
CA ARG A 514 28.25 -6.90 -18.64
C ARG A 514 28.01 -6.67 -20.13
N HIS A 515 26.75 -6.66 -20.52
CA HIS A 515 26.28 -6.60 -21.91
C HIS A 515 25.25 -5.47 -22.09
N PRO A 516 25.63 -4.19 -21.89
CA PRO A 516 24.69 -3.07 -21.81
C PRO A 516 23.92 -2.79 -23.11
N LEU A 517 24.42 -3.28 -24.25
CA LEU A 517 23.80 -3.10 -25.57
C LEU A 517 22.96 -4.32 -26.01
N ALA A 518 22.76 -5.32 -25.15
CA ALA A 518 21.98 -6.51 -25.49
C ALA A 518 20.47 -6.21 -25.49
N PRO A 519 19.79 -6.21 -26.67
CA PRO A 519 18.39 -5.81 -26.76
C PRO A 519 17.44 -6.78 -26.04
N ALA A 520 17.76 -8.07 -26.03
CA ALA A 520 16.96 -9.08 -25.32
C ALA A 520 16.89 -8.81 -23.81
N LEU A 521 18.00 -8.40 -23.20
CA LEU A 521 18.05 -8.06 -21.77
C LEU A 521 17.30 -6.76 -21.46
N ALA A 522 17.41 -5.75 -22.32
CA ALA A 522 16.68 -4.51 -22.15
C ALA A 522 15.16 -4.73 -22.21
N SER A 523 14.68 -5.49 -23.21
CA SER A 523 13.26 -5.83 -23.35
C SER A 523 12.74 -6.69 -22.18
N LEU A 524 13.56 -7.65 -21.72
CA LEU A 524 13.22 -8.47 -20.56
C LEU A 524 13.13 -7.61 -19.29
N ARG A 525 14.07 -6.67 -19.06
CA ARG A 525 14.03 -5.75 -17.91
C ARG A 525 12.72 -4.96 -17.87
N GLU A 526 12.27 -4.42 -19.00
CA GLU A 526 11.00 -3.66 -19.08
C GLU A 526 9.80 -4.51 -18.64
N ARG A 527 9.64 -5.71 -19.20
CA ARG A 527 8.57 -6.65 -18.82
C ARG A 527 8.64 -7.06 -17.35
N LEU A 528 9.84 -7.28 -16.83
CA LEU A 528 10.04 -7.66 -15.42
C LEU A 528 9.64 -6.55 -14.46
N LEU A 529 9.93 -5.29 -14.79
CA LEU A 529 9.49 -4.16 -13.97
C LEU A 529 7.97 -4.01 -13.98
N LEU A 530 7.31 -4.15 -15.14
CA LEU A 530 5.85 -4.15 -15.21
C LEU A 530 5.24 -5.29 -14.37
N ALA A 531 5.78 -6.51 -14.48
CA ALA A 531 5.34 -7.64 -13.66
C ALA A 531 5.54 -7.39 -12.15
N LEU A 532 6.58 -6.66 -11.76
CA LEU A 532 6.81 -6.29 -10.37
C LEU A 532 5.89 -5.17 -9.89
N VAL A 533 5.50 -4.24 -10.76
CA VAL A 533 4.45 -3.25 -10.47
C VAL A 533 3.13 -3.97 -10.19
N GLU A 534 2.69 -4.87 -11.09
CA GLU A 534 1.45 -5.65 -10.88
C GLU A 534 1.49 -6.47 -9.58
N ARG A 535 2.65 -7.06 -9.26
CA ARG A 535 2.80 -7.94 -8.11
C ARG A 535 2.66 -7.22 -6.78
N ASN A 536 3.17 -5.99 -6.67
CA ASN A 536 3.36 -5.32 -5.38
C ASN A 536 2.24 -4.34 -5.02
N GLN A 537 1.31 -4.05 -5.94
CA GLN A 537 0.27 -3.02 -5.81
C GLN A 537 -0.68 -3.12 -4.59
N PHE A 538 -0.73 -4.23 -3.86
CA PHE A 538 -1.68 -4.44 -2.74
C PHE A 538 -1.07 -4.41 -1.34
N PHE A 539 -0.02 -5.18 -1.13
CA PHE A 539 0.58 -5.37 0.19
C PHE A 539 1.89 -4.62 0.34
N ASP A 540 2.44 -4.10 -0.77
CA ASP A 540 3.75 -3.46 -0.77
C ASP A 540 3.74 -2.19 -1.68
N PRO A 541 3.05 -1.12 -1.23
CA PRO A 541 2.94 0.14 -1.97
C PRO A 541 4.30 0.78 -2.29
N PHE A 542 5.29 0.58 -1.43
CA PHE A 542 6.63 1.12 -1.64
C PHE A 542 7.41 0.33 -2.69
N LYS A 543 7.35 -1.01 -2.72
CA LYS A 543 7.89 -1.77 -3.86
C LYS A 543 7.15 -1.43 -5.14
N PHE A 544 5.82 -1.27 -5.10
CA PHE A 544 5.05 -0.80 -6.26
C PHE A 544 5.65 0.50 -6.82
N ALA A 545 5.79 1.52 -5.99
CA ALA A 545 6.30 2.82 -6.40
C ALA A 545 7.78 2.74 -6.83
N TYR A 546 8.60 1.96 -6.15
CA TYR A 546 9.99 1.69 -6.52
C TYR A 546 10.11 1.13 -7.93
N TYR A 547 9.36 0.06 -8.24
CA TYR A 547 9.40 -0.57 -9.56
C TYR A 547 8.76 0.30 -10.64
N ALA A 548 7.70 1.05 -10.31
CA ALA A 548 7.10 2.04 -11.23
C ALA A 548 8.11 3.14 -11.57
N GLY A 549 8.87 3.62 -10.59
CA GLY A 549 9.95 4.58 -10.77
C GLY A 549 11.11 4.05 -11.62
N LEU A 550 11.53 2.81 -11.39
CA LEU A 550 12.56 2.16 -12.22
C LEU A 550 12.12 1.91 -13.67
N ALA A 551 10.82 1.77 -13.90
CA ALA A 551 10.21 1.64 -15.22
C ALA A 551 9.87 2.99 -15.88
N GLY A 552 9.90 4.09 -15.13
CA GLY A 552 9.53 5.41 -15.63
C GLY A 552 8.04 5.53 -15.97
N LEU A 553 7.16 4.89 -15.19
CA LEU A 553 5.72 4.88 -15.46
C LEU A 553 5.07 6.23 -15.13
N THR A 554 4.12 6.65 -15.95
CA THR A 554 3.15 7.70 -15.59
C THR A 554 1.79 7.06 -15.34
N LEU A 555 1.37 7.05 -14.08
CA LEU A 555 0.09 6.51 -13.64
C LEU A 555 -0.79 7.66 -13.12
N ALA A 556 -1.83 7.97 -13.87
CA ALA A 556 -2.83 8.99 -13.54
C ALA A 556 -4.11 8.33 -12.99
N PRO A 557 -5.01 9.09 -12.32
CA PRO A 557 -6.28 8.54 -11.86
C PRO A 557 -7.07 7.90 -12.99
N ALA A 558 -7.73 6.79 -12.69
CA ALA A 558 -8.75 6.24 -13.57
C ALA A 558 -10.06 7.05 -13.41
N GLY A 559 -10.66 7.48 -14.52
CA GLY A 559 -11.97 8.16 -14.53
C GLY A 559 -12.07 9.42 -15.38
#